data_AF-A0A3B0XE93-F1
#
_entry.id   AF-A0A3B0XE93-F1
#
_cell.length_a   1.000
_cell.length_b   1.000
_cell.length_c   1.000
_cell.angle_alpha   90.00
_cell.angle_beta   90.00
_cell.angle_gamma   90.00
#
_symmetry.space_group_name_H-M   'P 1'
#
loop_
_entity.id
_entity.type
_entity.pdbx_description
1 polymer ?
#
loop_
_entity_poly.entity_id
_entity_poly.type
_entity_poly.pdbx_seq_one_letter_code
_entity_poly.pdbx_strand_id
1 'polypeptide(L)'
;MNALWKTGFKQLAGVVAGLLSFDGRIEHKPEQSSICLGMLKSKGGRRWVSLFNQPLELEINGYKTPLNELLFIENGVLVIDRLRIEELLNLAPVNTAKKYIPDVSDREAQKSATQLMYQDWQDVYDALKTQHPKQNISWICRHISRLPVGKNKTPEYIRRKIKS
;
A
#
# COMPACT_ATOMS: atom_id res chain seq x y z
N MET A 1 -14.94 10.61 39.86
CA MET A 1 -13.62 10.93 39.26
C MET A 1 -13.23 9.74 38.39
N ASN A 2 -13.44 9.82 37.07
CA ASN A 2 -13.03 8.76 36.15
C ASN A 2 -11.54 8.95 35.88
N ALA A 3 -10.69 8.17 36.54
CA ALA A 3 -9.29 8.07 36.12
C ALA A 3 -9.28 7.54 34.67
N LEU A 4 -8.76 8.35 33.74
CA LEU A 4 -8.49 7.91 32.38
C LEU A 4 -7.29 6.96 32.44
N TRP A 5 -7.56 5.67 32.58
CA TRP A 5 -6.55 4.63 32.49
C TRP A 5 -5.91 4.69 31.10
N LYS A 6 -4.62 5.01 31.07
CA LYS A 6 -3.79 4.99 29.85
C LYS A 6 -2.86 3.79 29.94
N THR A 7 -2.84 2.96 28.90
CA THR A 7 -1.94 1.82 28.80
C THR A 7 -1.08 1.95 27.53
N GLY A 8 0.15 1.43 27.57
CA GLY A 8 1.02 1.41 26.39
C GLY A 8 0.60 0.32 25.40
N PHE A 9 0.89 0.51 24.12
CA PHE A 9 0.53 -0.43 23.05
C PHE A 9 1.03 -1.87 23.32
N LYS A 10 2.25 -2.04 23.83
CA LYS A 10 2.80 -3.36 24.20
C LYS A 10 2.03 -4.02 25.36
N GLN A 11 1.58 -3.23 26.35
CA GLN A 11 0.80 -3.76 27.47
C GLN A 11 -0.59 -4.18 26.99
N LEU A 12 -1.23 -3.38 26.14
CA LEU A 12 -2.50 -3.72 25.50
C LEU A 12 -2.38 -5.01 24.68
N ALA A 13 -1.30 -5.16 23.91
CA ALA A 13 -1.01 -6.41 23.20
C ALA A 13 -0.92 -7.61 24.17
N GLY A 14 -0.31 -7.43 25.35
CA GLY A 14 -0.26 -8.44 26.41
C GLY A 14 -1.64 -8.84 26.93
N VAL A 15 -2.51 -7.86 27.17
CA VAL A 15 -3.90 -8.09 27.59
C VAL A 15 -4.65 -8.87 26.52
N VAL A 16 -4.60 -8.42 25.26
CA VAL A 16 -5.29 -9.11 24.15
C VAL A 16 -4.75 -10.53 23.94
N ALA A 17 -3.43 -10.72 24.05
CA ALA A 17 -2.82 -12.04 23.96
C ALA A 17 -3.29 -12.97 25.09
N GLY A 18 -3.37 -12.47 26.33
CA GLY A 18 -3.90 -13.23 27.47
C GLY A 18 -5.37 -13.61 27.28
N LEU A 19 -6.21 -12.70 26.78
CA LEU A 19 -7.61 -12.98 26.47
C LEU A 19 -7.77 -14.06 25.38
N LEU A 20 -6.85 -14.08 24.41
CA LEU A 20 -6.78 -15.10 23.36
C LEU A 20 -6.02 -16.36 23.75
N SER A 21 -5.52 -16.46 24.99
CA SER A 21 -4.77 -17.60 25.52
C SER A 21 -3.46 -17.88 24.78
N PHE A 22 -2.73 -16.83 24.40
CA PHE A 22 -1.35 -16.95 23.94
C PHE A 22 -0.37 -16.85 25.11
N ASP A 23 0.50 -17.85 25.22
CA ASP A 23 1.51 -17.93 26.29
C ASP A 23 2.90 -17.42 25.86
N GLY A 24 2.99 -16.82 24.67
CA GLY A 24 4.23 -16.33 24.08
C GLY A 24 4.68 -14.98 24.63
N ARG A 25 6.00 -14.73 24.65
CA ARG A 25 6.53 -13.40 24.94
C ARG A 25 6.22 -12.46 23.77
N ILE A 26 5.64 -11.30 24.08
CA ILE A 26 5.40 -10.26 23.09
C ILE A 26 6.68 -9.47 22.83
N GLU A 27 7.22 -9.66 21.65
CA GLU A 27 8.30 -8.85 21.11
C GLU A 27 7.71 -7.65 20.37
N HIS A 28 8.19 -6.45 20.68
CA HIS A 28 7.77 -5.22 20.03
C HIS A 28 8.97 -4.28 19.91
N LYS A 29 9.26 -3.85 18.68
CA LYS A 29 10.25 -2.80 18.39
C LYS A 29 9.51 -1.45 18.25
N PRO A 30 10.09 -0.33 18.70
CA PRO A 30 9.40 0.98 18.73
C PRO A 30 8.85 1.46 17.38
N GLU A 31 9.44 1.03 16.27
CA GLU A 31 9.06 1.45 14.91
C GLU A 31 7.96 0.57 14.28
N GLN A 32 7.51 -0.49 14.96
CA GLN A 32 6.51 -1.40 14.41
C GLN A 32 5.10 -0.85 14.60
N SER A 33 4.35 -0.74 13.49
CA SER A 33 2.93 -0.36 13.51
C SER A 33 2.00 -1.49 13.94
N SER A 34 2.53 -2.72 14.09
CA SER A 34 1.80 -3.90 14.51
C SER A 34 2.65 -4.87 15.33
N ILE A 35 1.97 -5.66 16.16
CA ILE A 35 2.55 -6.74 16.96
C ILE A 35 1.87 -8.05 16.55
N CYS A 36 2.67 -9.04 16.13
CA CYS A 36 2.17 -10.40 15.93
C CYS A 36 1.96 -11.05 17.31
N LEU A 37 0.73 -11.48 17.61
CA LEU A 37 0.36 -12.07 18.90
C LEU A 37 0.56 -13.59 18.91
N GLY A 38 0.26 -14.25 17.79
CA GLY A 38 0.32 -15.71 17.68
C GLY A 38 -0.60 -16.28 16.60
N MET A 39 -0.78 -17.60 16.61
CA MET A 39 -1.68 -18.30 15.69
C MET A 39 -2.86 -18.93 16.44
N LEU A 40 -4.07 -18.75 15.91
CA LEU A 40 -5.26 -19.49 16.35
C LEU A 40 -5.61 -20.60 15.36
N LYS A 41 -6.23 -21.66 15.87
CA LYS A 41 -6.76 -22.76 15.06
C LYS A 41 -8.12 -22.36 14.48
N SER A 42 -8.30 -22.62 13.20
CA SER A 42 -9.55 -22.49 12.43
C SER A 42 -9.93 -23.84 11.84
N LYS A 43 -11.14 -23.95 11.26
CA LYS A 43 -11.57 -25.14 10.53
C LYS A 43 -10.67 -25.46 9.33
N GLY A 44 -10.10 -24.43 8.69
CA GLY A 44 -9.25 -24.53 7.51
C GLY A 44 -7.74 -24.50 7.76
N GLY A 45 -7.29 -24.62 9.01
CA GLY A 45 -5.86 -24.57 9.38
C GLY A 45 -5.56 -23.56 10.48
N ARG A 46 -4.36 -23.00 10.50
CA ARG A 46 -3.94 -21.98 11.49
C ARG A 46 -3.92 -20.59 10.86
N ARG A 47 -4.34 -19.56 11.60
CA ARG A 47 -4.36 -18.17 11.14
C ARG A 47 -3.56 -17.30 12.11
N TRP A 48 -2.74 -16.41 11.55
CA TRP A 48 -2.05 -15.39 12.32
C TRP A 48 -3.04 -14.37 12.89
N VAL A 49 -2.72 -13.87 14.08
CA VAL A 49 -3.39 -12.79 14.77
C VAL A 49 -2.39 -11.69 15.05
N SER A 50 -2.69 -10.47 14.59
CA SER A 50 -1.83 -9.30 14.77
C SER A 50 -2.63 -8.12 15.33
N LEU A 51 -2.04 -7.35 16.22
CA LEU A 51 -2.62 -6.10 16.73
C LEU A 51 -1.95 -4.91 16.04
N PHE A 52 -2.72 -3.94 15.55
CA PHE A 52 -2.24 -2.69 14.94
C PHE A 52 -2.45 -1.52 15.88
N ASN A 53 -1.56 -0.53 15.85
CA ASN A 53 -1.61 0.64 16.75
C ASN A 53 -2.44 1.80 16.18
N GLN A 54 -2.46 1.96 14.84
CA GLN A 54 -3.09 3.10 14.17
C GLN A 54 -3.62 2.72 12.78
N PRO A 55 -4.95 2.51 12.63
CA PRO A 55 -5.95 2.44 13.68
C PRO A 55 -5.76 1.23 14.63
N LEU A 56 -6.37 1.29 15.82
CA LEU A 56 -6.29 0.23 16.82
C LEU A 56 -7.21 -0.93 16.43
N GLU A 57 -6.63 -1.94 15.80
CA GLU A 57 -7.36 -3.03 15.14
C GLU A 57 -6.71 -4.38 15.42
N LEU A 58 -7.53 -5.43 15.49
CA LEU A 58 -7.08 -6.81 15.45
C LEU A 58 -7.22 -7.33 14.02
N GLU A 59 -6.12 -7.82 13.45
CA GLU A 59 -6.13 -8.52 12.17
C GLU A 59 -6.20 -10.03 12.38
N ILE A 60 -7.23 -10.65 11.81
CA ILE A 60 -7.38 -12.11 11.74
C ILE A 60 -7.75 -12.48 10.32
N ASN A 61 -6.99 -13.41 9.73
CA ASN A 61 -7.32 -13.96 8.41
C ASN A 61 -7.47 -12.88 7.30
N GLY A 62 -6.71 -11.77 7.41
CA GLY A 62 -6.74 -10.62 6.51
C GLY A 62 -7.86 -9.60 6.77
N TYR A 63 -8.75 -9.87 7.72
CA TYR A 63 -9.76 -8.91 8.19
C TYR A 63 -9.20 -8.08 9.33
N LYS A 64 -9.24 -6.76 9.20
CA LYS A 64 -8.94 -5.82 10.28
C LYS A 64 -10.24 -5.42 10.95
N THR A 65 -10.33 -5.63 12.26
CA THR A 65 -11.51 -5.31 13.05
C THR A 65 -11.12 -4.37 14.19
N PRO A 66 -11.79 -3.22 14.32
CA PRO A 66 -11.56 -2.30 15.43
C PRO A 66 -11.66 -2.98 16.79
N LEU A 67 -10.72 -2.71 17.70
CA LEU A 67 -10.65 -3.43 18.97
C LEU A 67 -11.86 -3.13 19.88
N ASN A 68 -12.49 -1.98 19.71
CA ASN A 68 -13.74 -1.60 20.41
C ASN A 68 -14.97 -2.40 19.95
N GLU A 69 -14.90 -3.12 18.83
CA GLU A 69 -15.94 -4.05 18.39
C GLU A 69 -15.74 -5.47 18.96
N LEU A 70 -14.54 -5.76 19.48
CA LEU A 70 -14.16 -7.09 19.96
C LEU A 70 -14.07 -7.17 21.48
N LEU A 71 -13.82 -6.05 22.15
CA LEU A 71 -13.66 -5.99 23.60
C LEU A 71 -14.89 -5.39 24.28
N PHE A 72 -15.34 -6.05 25.34
CA PHE A 72 -16.43 -5.56 26.18
C PHE A 72 -16.20 -5.94 27.65
N ILE A 73 -16.94 -5.28 28.54
CA ILE A 73 -16.94 -5.60 29.97
C ILE A 73 -18.15 -6.49 30.25
N GLU A 74 -17.90 -7.69 30.76
CA GLU A 74 -18.93 -8.59 31.26
C GLU A 74 -18.64 -8.92 32.72
N ASN A 75 -19.63 -8.71 33.60
CA ASN A 75 -19.49 -8.95 35.04
C ASN A 75 -18.25 -8.25 35.67
N GLY A 76 -17.91 -7.06 35.19
CA GLY A 76 -16.76 -6.29 35.68
C GLY A 76 -15.39 -6.77 35.17
N VAL A 77 -15.36 -7.75 34.28
CA VAL A 77 -14.13 -8.30 33.69
C VAL A 77 -14.07 -7.90 32.21
N LEU A 78 -12.87 -7.58 31.74
CA LEU A 78 -12.62 -7.36 30.31
C LEU A 78 -12.64 -8.72 29.58
N VAL A 79 -13.50 -8.83 28.59
CA VAL A 79 -13.71 -10.04 27.80
C VAL A 79 -13.54 -9.70 26.32
N ILE A 80 -13.10 -10.69 25.54
CA ILE A 80 -13.06 -10.64 24.08
C ILE A 80 -14.18 -11.49 23.50
N ASP A 81 -14.86 -10.99 22.46
CA ASP A 81 -15.94 -11.70 21.79
C ASP A 81 -15.42 -12.95 21.07
N ARG A 82 -15.43 -14.09 21.75
CA ARG A 82 -14.93 -15.36 21.21
C ARG A 82 -15.73 -15.82 20.00
N LEU A 83 -17.05 -15.57 19.97
CA LEU A 83 -17.88 -15.94 18.83
C LEU A 83 -17.45 -15.14 17.60
N ARG A 84 -17.25 -13.83 17.75
CA ARG A 84 -16.78 -12.99 16.65
C ARG A 84 -15.38 -13.37 16.18
N ILE A 85 -14.47 -13.71 17.10
CA ILE A 85 -13.14 -14.22 16.76
C ILE A 85 -13.23 -15.53 15.96
N GLU A 86 -14.08 -16.47 16.39
CA GLU A 86 -14.31 -17.73 15.69
C GLU A 86 -14.91 -17.53 14.29
N GLU A 87 -15.83 -16.58 14.12
CA GLU A 87 -16.34 -16.20 12.81
C GLU A 87 -15.21 -15.71 11.91
N LEU A 88 -14.42 -14.72 12.35
CA LEU A 88 -13.31 -14.14 11.58
C LEU A 88 -12.26 -15.18 11.17
N LEU A 89 -11.96 -16.14 12.05
CA LEU A 89 -11.05 -17.25 11.77
C LEU A 89 -11.54 -18.17 10.64
N ASN A 90 -12.85 -18.32 10.52
CA ASN A 90 -13.49 -19.28 9.62
C ASN A 90 -14.15 -18.64 8.39
N LEU A 91 -14.20 -17.31 8.32
CA LEU A 91 -14.53 -16.61 7.08
C LEU A 91 -13.60 -17.08 5.96
N ALA A 92 -14.12 -17.12 4.74
CA ALA A 92 -13.26 -17.24 3.57
C ALA A 92 -12.19 -16.15 3.71
N PRO A 93 -10.88 -16.48 3.62
CA PRO A 93 -9.84 -15.46 3.74
C PRO A 93 -10.19 -14.32 2.81
N VAL A 94 -10.09 -13.08 3.29
CA VAL A 94 -10.03 -11.94 2.36
C VAL A 94 -8.96 -12.34 1.36
N ASN A 95 -9.29 -12.30 0.06
CA ASN A 95 -8.29 -12.44 -1.00
C ASN A 95 -7.33 -11.24 -0.91
N THR A 96 -6.43 -11.29 0.06
CA THR A 96 -5.18 -10.54 0.16
C THR A 96 -4.05 -11.32 -0.50
N ALA A 97 -4.34 -12.49 -1.08
CA ALA A 97 -3.70 -12.87 -2.32
C ALA A 97 -3.91 -11.67 -3.23
N LYS A 98 -2.87 -10.84 -3.35
CA LYS A 98 -2.86 -9.62 -4.15
C LYS A 98 -3.69 -9.92 -5.37
N LYS A 99 -4.93 -9.41 -5.42
CA LYS A 99 -5.41 -8.92 -6.72
C LYS A 99 -4.24 -8.06 -7.13
N TYR A 100 -3.57 -8.47 -8.19
CA TYR A 100 -2.72 -7.57 -8.90
C TYR A 100 -3.61 -6.36 -9.19
N ILE A 101 -3.58 -5.39 -8.29
CA ILE A 101 -4.00 -4.03 -8.52
C ILE A 101 -2.72 -3.53 -9.16
N PRO A 102 -2.61 -3.54 -10.51
CA PRO A 102 -1.55 -2.78 -11.12
C PRO A 102 -1.66 -1.41 -10.48
N ASP A 103 -0.56 -0.90 -9.94
CA ASP A 103 -0.54 0.43 -9.37
C ASP A 103 -0.94 1.40 -10.47
N VAL A 104 -2.24 1.70 -10.54
CA VAL A 104 -2.80 2.54 -11.59
C VAL A 104 -2.29 3.95 -11.36
N SER A 105 -2.02 4.35 -10.11
CA SER A 105 -1.44 5.64 -9.79
C SER A 105 -0.01 5.76 -10.33
N ASP A 106 0.85 4.78 -10.07
CA ASP A 106 2.22 4.80 -10.59
C ASP A 106 2.27 4.59 -12.11
N ARG A 107 1.38 3.75 -12.66
CA ARG A 107 1.25 3.56 -14.12
C ARG A 107 0.67 4.76 -14.84
N GLU A 108 -0.33 5.43 -14.28
CA GLU A 108 -0.91 6.65 -14.83
C GLU A 108 0.06 7.81 -14.68
N ALA A 109 0.82 7.90 -13.60
CA ALA A 109 1.91 8.85 -13.44
C ALA A 109 3.03 8.60 -14.45
N GLN A 110 3.45 7.34 -14.64
CA GLN A 110 4.45 6.98 -15.65
C GLN A 110 3.94 7.19 -17.08
N LYS A 111 2.67 6.86 -17.36
CA LYS A 111 2.02 7.09 -18.65
C LYS A 111 1.90 8.58 -18.94
N SER A 112 1.52 9.39 -17.95
CA SER A 112 1.44 10.85 -18.05
C SER A 112 2.82 11.47 -18.24
N ALA A 113 3.84 11.03 -17.50
CA ALA A 113 5.22 11.49 -17.68
C ALA A 113 5.78 11.12 -19.07
N THR A 114 5.39 9.96 -19.59
CA THR A 114 5.77 9.51 -20.94
C THR A 114 5.01 10.32 -22.02
N GLN A 115 3.73 10.61 -21.81
CA GLN A 115 2.92 11.40 -22.73
C GLN A 115 3.37 12.86 -22.77
N LEU A 116 3.69 13.45 -21.62
CA LEU A 116 4.27 14.80 -21.52
C LEU A 116 5.61 14.87 -22.25
N MET A 117 6.47 13.87 -22.08
CA MET A 117 7.74 13.81 -22.83
C MET A 117 7.52 13.75 -24.35
N TYR A 118 6.51 13.03 -24.84
CA TYR A 118 6.19 13.02 -26.27
C TYR A 118 5.61 14.34 -26.75
N GLN A 119 4.84 15.02 -25.90
CA GLN A 119 4.29 16.34 -26.21
C GLN A 119 5.39 17.40 -26.26
N ASP A 120 6.33 17.40 -25.31
CA ASP A 120 7.52 18.26 -25.33
C ASP A 120 8.32 18.10 -26.63
N TRP A 121 8.43 16.86 -27.15
CA TRP A 121 9.09 16.62 -28.43
C TRP A 121 8.31 17.13 -29.63
N GLN A 122 6.97 17.05 -29.59
CA GLN A 122 6.12 17.57 -30.64
C GLN A 122 6.18 19.11 -30.70
N ASP A 123 6.13 19.77 -29.54
CA ASP A 123 6.15 21.23 -29.46
C ASP A 123 7.49 21.79 -30.00
N VAL A 124 8.61 21.14 -29.64
CA VAL A 124 9.93 21.52 -30.16
C VAL A 124 10.07 21.19 -31.65
N TYR A 125 9.44 20.10 -32.11
CA TYR A 125 9.41 19.76 -33.54
C TYR A 125 8.65 20.83 -34.34
N ASP A 126 7.48 21.24 -33.89
CA ASP A 126 6.64 22.24 -34.58
C ASP A 126 7.33 23.62 -34.60
N ALA A 127 7.98 24.01 -33.49
CA ALA A 127 8.78 25.22 -33.40
C ALA A 127 9.97 25.19 -34.39
N LEU A 128 10.74 24.10 -34.40
CA LEU A 128 11.89 23.95 -35.30
C LEU A 128 11.47 23.82 -36.77
N LYS A 129 10.32 23.20 -37.06
CA LYS A 129 9.79 23.10 -38.41
C LYS A 129 9.36 24.46 -38.96
N THR A 130 8.80 25.31 -38.09
CA THR A 130 8.42 26.69 -38.42
C THR A 130 9.66 27.56 -38.69
N GLN A 131 10.70 27.43 -37.85
CA GLN A 131 11.94 28.20 -37.99
C GLN A 131 12.83 27.69 -39.14
N HIS A 132 12.77 26.40 -39.43
CA HIS A 132 13.64 25.74 -40.42
C HIS A 132 12.84 24.84 -41.40
N PRO A 133 11.97 25.43 -42.24
CA PRO A 133 11.05 24.66 -43.09
C PRO A 133 11.76 23.75 -44.10
N LYS A 134 12.98 24.14 -44.54
CA LYS A 134 13.82 23.38 -45.49
C LYS A 134 14.52 22.17 -44.87
N GLN A 135 14.54 22.05 -43.54
CA GLN A 135 15.20 20.94 -42.87
C GLN A 135 14.31 19.69 -42.85
N ASN A 136 14.94 18.53 -43.01
CA ASN A 136 14.26 17.25 -42.97
C ASN A 136 14.01 16.80 -41.51
N ILE A 137 13.05 15.90 -41.33
CA ILE A 137 12.66 15.41 -40.01
C ILE A 137 13.83 14.77 -39.24
N SER A 138 14.76 14.11 -39.95
CA SER A 138 15.95 13.51 -39.34
C SER A 138 16.88 14.55 -38.70
N TRP A 139 17.01 15.71 -39.33
CA TRP A 139 17.79 16.83 -38.79
C TRP A 139 17.14 17.39 -37.52
N ILE A 140 15.82 17.58 -37.55
CA ILE A 140 15.05 18.10 -36.40
C ILE A 140 15.12 17.11 -35.21
N CYS A 141 14.93 15.81 -35.46
CA CYS A 141 15.01 14.78 -34.41
C CYS A 141 16.42 14.69 -33.78
N ARG A 142 17.48 14.88 -34.57
CA ARG A 142 18.87 14.95 -34.07
C ARG A 142 19.12 16.21 -33.24
N HIS A 143 18.40 17.29 -33.52
CA HIS A 143 18.46 18.50 -32.71
C HIS A 143 17.76 18.29 -31.36
N ILE A 144 16.54 17.73 -31.36
CA ILE A 144 15.77 17.41 -30.15
C ILE A 144 16.53 16.45 -29.24
N SER A 145 17.21 15.43 -29.78
CA SER A 145 17.99 14.47 -28.98
C SER A 145 19.15 15.10 -28.19
N ARG A 146 19.64 16.27 -28.63
CA ARG A 146 20.75 17.00 -28.00
C ARG A 146 20.29 18.02 -26.96
N LEU A 147 19.00 18.34 -26.94
CA LEU A 147 18.42 19.25 -25.96
C LEU A 147 18.07 18.51 -24.66
N PRO A 148 17.93 19.23 -23.53
CA PRO A 148 17.48 18.63 -22.26
C PRO A 148 16.15 17.87 -22.39
N VAL A 149 15.24 18.36 -23.24
CA VAL A 149 13.96 17.69 -23.53
C VAL A 149 14.13 16.30 -24.15
N GLY A 150 15.26 16.04 -24.83
CA GLY A 150 15.57 14.76 -25.46
C GLY A 150 15.80 13.61 -24.49
N LYS A 151 16.00 13.88 -23.19
CA LYS A 151 16.18 12.88 -22.11
C LYS A 151 17.09 11.70 -22.50
N ASN A 152 18.20 11.99 -23.18
CA ASN A 152 19.18 11.02 -23.70
C ASN A 152 18.60 9.95 -24.66
N LYS A 153 17.52 10.24 -25.37
CA LYS A 153 16.90 9.34 -26.36
C LYS A 153 17.50 9.55 -27.74
N THR A 154 17.59 8.46 -28.51
CA THR A 154 18.18 8.51 -29.86
C THR A 154 17.26 9.26 -30.84
N PRO A 155 17.84 9.91 -31.87
CA PRO A 155 17.07 10.58 -32.91
C PRO A 155 16.02 9.67 -33.56
N GLU A 156 16.36 8.40 -33.78
CA GLU A 156 15.46 7.40 -34.37
C GLU A 156 14.30 7.04 -33.43
N TYR A 157 14.51 7.07 -32.12
CA TYR A 157 13.46 6.82 -31.14
C TYR A 157 12.47 8.00 -31.10
N ILE A 158 12.99 9.23 -31.07
CA ILE A 158 12.21 10.45 -31.09
C ILE A 158 11.35 10.53 -32.37
N ARG A 159 11.96 10.23 -33.52
CA ARG A 159 11.26 10.23 -34.82
C ARG A 159 10.05 9.28 -34.87
N ARG A 160 10.08 8.16 -34.16
CA ARG A 160 8.95 7.21 -34.11
C ARG A 160 7.77 7.72 -33.27
N LYS A 161 7.98 8.72 -32.42
CA LYS A 161 7.00 9.21 -31.44
C LYS A 161 6.42 10.57 -31.78
N ILE A 162 7.13 11.36 -32.57
CA ILE A 162 6.61 12.60 -33.17
C ILE A 162 5.63 12.24 -34.29
N LYS A 163 4.53 12.99 -34.37
CA LYS A 163 3.61 12.95 -35.51
C LYS A 163 4.13 13.91 -36.57
N SER A 164 4.46 13.35 -37.74
CA SER A 164 5.04 14.08 -38.87
C SER A 164 3.99 14.54 -39.86
#